data_AF-A0A5N6PSJ5-F1
#
_entry.id   AF-A0A5N6PSJ5-F1
#
_cell.length_a   1.000
_cell.length_b   1.000
_cell.length_c   1.000
_cell.angle_alpha   90.00
_cell.angle_beta   90.00
_cell.angle_gamma   90.00
#
_symmetry.space_group_name_H-M   'P 1'
#
loop_
_entity.id
_entity.type
_entity.pdbx_description
1 polymer ?
#
loop_
_entity_poly.entity_id
_entity_poly.type
_entity_poly.pdbx_seq_one_letter_code
_entity_poly.pdbx_strand_id
1 'polypeptide(L)'
;MISVFLPQIILLTKSIAFLGFVLRSISSMDSSSGSEFDYLFKLLMIGDSGVGKSSLLLSFTSDTFEELSPTIGVDFKVKHVTIEGKKLKLAIWDTAGQERFRTLTSSYYRGAQGIIMVYDVTRRETFTNLSDIWAKEIDLYSTNQDCIKMLVGNKVDKENDRVVTKKEGIDFAREYGCLFIECSAKTRVNVEQCFEELVLKILDTPSLTSEGSTTVKRNNIFSQKPPASDASTSGCC
;
A
#
# COMPACT_ATOMS: atom_id res chain seq x y z
N MET A 1 30.15 -11.44 -19.47
CA MET A 1 28.76 -11.81 -19.12
C MET A 1 28.45 -11.62 -17.61
N ILE A 2 29.15 -10.73 -16.90
CA ILE A 2 28.98 -10.47 -15.45
C ILE A 2 28.40 -9.07 -15.16
N SER A 3 28.44 -8.15 -16.14
CA SER A 3 28.03 -6.74 -15.99
C SER A 3 26.51 -6.51 -15.89
N VAL A 4 25.67 -7.47 -16.29
CA VAL A 4 24.20 -7.30 -16.33
C VAL A 4 23.51 -7.79 -15.04
N PHE A 5 24.21 -8.57 -14.19
CA PHE A 5 23.65 -9.15 -12.96
C PHE A 5 23.92 -8.31 -11.70
N LEU A 6 24.88 -7.40 -11.75
CA LEU A 6 25.25 -6.54 -10.62
C LEU A 6 24.12 -5.60 -10.13
N PRO A 7 23.35 -4.92 -11.02
CA PRO A 7 22.26 -4.05 -10.54
C PRO A 7 21.10 -4.83 -9.92
N GLN A 8 20.81 -6.06 -10.35
CA GLN A 8 19.76 -6.89 -9.73
C GLN A 8 20.16 -7.40 -8.35
N ILE A 9 21.43 -7.76 -8.13
CA ILE A 9 21.94 -8.22 -6.83
C ILE A 9 22.01 -7.08 -5.81
N ILE A 10 22.38 -5.86 -6.24
CA ILE A 10 22.36 -4.66 -5.40
C ILE A 10 20.92 -4.28 -5.00
N LEU A 11 19.94 -4.50 -5.89
CA LEU A 11 18.53 -4.23 -5.59
C LEU A 11 17.91 -5.28 -4.65
N LEU A 12 18.27 -6.55 -4.82
CA LEU A 12 17.84 -7.65 -3.93
C LEU A 12 18.39 -7.51 -2.51
N THR A 13 19.67 -7.14 -2.38
CA THR A 13 20.29 -6.88 -1.07
C THR A 13 19.71 -5.63 -0.41
N LYS A 14 19.38 -4.58 -1.17
CA LYS A 14 18.60 -3.43 -0.67
C LYS A 14 17.19 -3.83 -0.22
N SER A 15 16.51 -4.72 -0.93
CA SER A 15 15.15 -5.17 -0.56
C SER A 15 15.14 -6.01 0.72
N ILE A 16 16.12 -6.91 0.88
CA ILE A 16 16.26 -7.71 2.11
C ILE A 16 16.71 -6.85 3.28
N ALA A 17 17.66 -5.92 3.08
CA ALA A 17 18.06 -4.96 4.10
C ALA A 17 16.94 -3.98 4.46
N PHE A 18 16.11 -3.58 3.50
CA PHE A 18 14.94 -2.74 3.70
C PHE A 18 13.82 -3.49 4.44
N LEU A 19 13.55 -4.75 4.09
CA LEU A 19 12.62 -5.59 4.83
C LEU A 19 13.10 -5.82 6.28
N GLY A 20 14.40 -6.06 6.46
CA GLY A 20 15.03 -6.14 7.78
C GLY A 20 14.99 -4.82 8.55
N PHE A 21 15.15 -3.68 7.87
CA PHE A 21 15.01 -2.35 8.46
C PHE A 21 13.56 -2.04 8.84
N VAL A 22 12.58 -2.33 7.98
CA VAL A 22 11.15 -2.17 8.27
C VAL A 22 10.74 -3.04 9.46
N LEU A 23 11.13 -4.32 9.46
CA LEU A 23 10.93 -5.23 10.58
C LEU A 23 11.56 -4.70 11.87
N ARG A 24 12.80 -4.20 11.78
CA ARG A 24 13.55 -3.66 12.91
C ARG A 24 12.96 -2.35 13.41
N SER A 25 12.54 -1.44 12.54
CA SER A 25 11.88 -0.18 12.88
C SER A 25 10.53 -0.43 13.55
N ILE A 26 9.75 -1.41 13.06
CA ILE A 26 8.49 -1.82 13.70
C ILE A 26 8.76 -2.45 15.08
N SER A 27 9.81 -3.28 15.21
CA SER A 27 10.19 -3.89 16.49
C SER A 27 10.80 -2.88 17.50
N SER A 28 11.55 -1.89 17.04
CA SER A 28 12.18 -0.88 17.90
C SER A 28 11.18 0.17 18.39
N MET A 29 10.13 0.43 17.60
CA MET A 29 9.01 1.30 17.98
C MET A 29 8.09 0.69 19.05
N ASP A 30 8.23 -0.61 19.35
CA ASP A 30 7.43 -1.33 20.36
C ASP A 30 7.98 -1.15 21.80
N SER A 31 9.07 -0.37 21.96
CA SER A 31 9.80 -0.24 23.23
C SER A 31 9.44 0.99 24.08
N SER A 32 8.49 1.83 23.64
CA SER A 32 8.00 2.98 24.44
C SER A 32 6.54 2.79 24.84
N SER A 33 6.32 2.28 26.06
CA SER A 33 5.09 2.37 26.87
C SER A 33 3.73 2.19 26.14
N GLY A 34 3.35 0.92 25.92
CA GLY A 34 2.03 0.35 26.19
C GLY A 34 0.76 1.15 25.84
N SER A 35 0.46 1.30 24.56
CA SER A 35 -0.95 1.28 24.14
C SER A 35 -1.19 0.00 23.35
N GLU A 36 -1.87 -0.94 23.99
CA GLU A 36 -2.40 -2.13 23.33
C GLU A 36 -3.38 -1.64 22.23
N PHE A 37 -3.14 -2.09 20.99
CA PHE A 37 -4.03 -1.84 19.86
C PHE A 37 -4.87 -3.09 19.61
N ASP A 38 -6.14 -2.92 19.27
CA ASP A 38 -7.08 -4.00 19.01
C ASP A 38 -6.79 -4.70 17.67
N TYR A 39 -6.37 -3.93 16.66
CA TYR A 39 -6.08 -4.45 15.33
C TYR A 39 -4.86 -3.79 14.68
N LEU A 40 -4.13 -4.59 13.89
CA LEU A 40 -3.08 -4.12 12.98
C LEU A 40 -3.55 -4.37 11.53
N PHE A 41 -3.66 -3.29 10.76
CA PHE A 41 -4.04 -3.37 9.35
C PHE A 41 -2.90 -2.94 8.44
N LYS A 42 -2.63 -3.77 7.44
CA LYS A 42 -1.70 -3.51 6.34
C LYS A 42 -2.46 -2.92 5.15
N LEU A 43 -2.09 -1.69 4.81
CA LEU A 43 -2.62 -0.93 3.68
C LEU A 43 -1.53 -0.71 2.64
N LEU A 44 -1.86 -0.88 1.36
CA LEU A 44 -0.94 -0.64 0.25
C LEU A 44 -1.48 0.47 -0.66
N MET A 45 -0.64 1.45 -1.00
CA MET A 45 -0.98 2.49 -1.97
C MET A 45 -0.28 2.23 -3.30
N ILE A 46 -1.06 2.18 -4.39
CA ILE A 46 -0.58 1.94 -5.76
C ILE A 46 -1.13 2.98 -6.74
N GLY A 47 -0.49 3.11 -7.90
CA GLY A 47 -0.81 4.12 -8.90
C GLY A 47 0.45 4.74 -9.51
N ASP A 48 0.28 5.46 -10.61
CA ASP A 48 1.39 6.01 -11.40
C ASP A 48 2.28 7.00 -10.61
N SER A 49 3.45 7.29 -11.16
CA SER A 49 4.32 8.34 -10.63
C SER A 49 3.60 9.70 -10.66
N GLY A 50 3.76 10.48 -9.59
CA GLY A 50 3.23 11.84 -9.49
C GLY A 50 1.71 11.95 -9.29
N VAL A 51 0.96 10.86 -9.10
CA VAL A 51 -0.49 10.92 -8.79
C VAL A 51 -0.78 11.46 -7.39
N GLY A 52 0.22 11.45 -6.51
CA GLY A 52 0.15 12.04 -5.16
C GLY A 52 -0.10 11.04 -4.03
N LYS A 53 0.33 9.77 -4.17
CA LYS A 53 0.26 8.75 -3.11
C LYS A 53 0.97 9.19 -1.82
N SER A 54 2.23 9.57 -1.96
CA SER A 54 3.06 10.07 -0.86
C SER A 54 2.49 11.35 -0.25
N SER A 55 1.93 12.24 -1.07
CA SER A 55 1.27 13.47 -0.59
C SER A 55 -0.02 13.18 0.17
N LEU A 56 -0.83 12.21 -0.27
CA LEU A 56 -2.01 11.76 0.47
C LEU A 56 -1.60 11.13 1.80
N LEU A 57 -0.58 10.27 1.80
CA LEU A 57 -0.07 9.65 3.02
C LEU A 57 0.45 10.69 4.00
N LEU A 58 1.26 11.64 3.55
CA LEU A 58 1.75 12.73 4.40
C LEU A 58 0.62 13.61 4.91
N SER A 59 -0.31 14.02 4.03
CA SER A 59 -1.48 14.81 4.43
C SER A 59 -2.37 14.06 5.44
N PHE A 60 -2.36 12.73 5.42
CA PHE A 60 -3.07 11.93 6.39
C PHE A 60 -2.28 11.82 7.70
N THR A 61 -0.95 11.65 7.65
CA THR A 61 -0.14 11.45 8.87
C THR A 61 0.29 12.74 9.56
N SER A 62 0.27 13.86 8.84
CA SER A 62 0.78 15.16 9.27
C SER A 62 -0.29 16.23 9.08
N ASP A 63 -0.26 17.28 9.89
CA ASP A 63 -1.17 18.41 9.72
C ASP A 63 -0.76 19.40 8.62
N THR A 64 0.40 19.16 8.00
CA THR A 64 1.02 20.03 7.00
C THR A 64 1.13 19.34 5.65
N PHE A 65 0.90 20.11 4.56
CA PHE A 65 1.16 19.66 3.19
C PHE A 65 2.53 20.17 2.75
N GLU A 66 3.37 19.26 2.24
CA GLU A 66 4.67 19.58 1.65
C GLU A 66 4.76 18.96 0.25
N GLU A 67 5.31 19.71 -0.71
CA GLU A 67 5.62 19.15 -2.03
C GLU A 67 6.81 18.19 -1.90
N LEU A 68 6.56 16.92 -2.23
CA LEU A 68 7.56 15.88 -2.08
C LEU A 68 8.36 15.67 -3.35
N SER A 69 9.64 15.36 -3.16
CA SER A 69 10.46 14.78 -4.22
C SER A 69 9.93 13.39 -4.61
N PRO A 70 10.14 12.94 -5.86
CA PRO A 70 9.70 11.62 -6.29
C PRO A 70 10.20 10.50 -5.38
N THR A 71 9.29 9.62 -4.94
CA THR A 71 9.62 8.47 -4.10
C THR A 71 10.56 7.52 -4.85
N ILE A 72 11.65 7.13 -4.21
CA ILE A 72 12.58 6.11 -4.72
C ILE A 72 12.33 4.82 -3.93
N GLY A 73 11.80 3.79 -4.59
CA GLY A 73 11.50 2.50 -3.94
C GLY A 73 10.13 2.48 -3.25
N VAL A 74 10.07 2.06 -2.00
CA VAL A 74 8.84 2.01 -1.20
C VAL A 74 9.10 2.71 0.13
N ASP A 75 8.20 3.59 0.55
CA ASP A 75 8.21 4.19 1.88
C ASP A 75 7.17 3.51 2.78
N PHE A 76 7.40 3.58 4.10
CA PHE A 76 6.58 2.91 5.09
C PHE A 76 6.24 3.86 6.24
N LYS A 77 4.94 3.97 6.55
CA LYS A 77 4.44 4.77 7.67
C LYS A 77 3.53 3.94 8.57
N VAL A 78 3.59 4.25 9.86
CA VAL A 78 2.66 3.73 10.86
C VAL A 78 1.82 4.87 11.40
N LYS A 79 0.50 4.72 11.39
CA LYS A 79 -0.42 5.66 12.03
C LYS A 79 -1.30 4.92 13.04
N HIS A 80 -1.41 5.48 14.24
CA HIS A 80 -2.37 5.00 15.24
C HIS A 80 -3.65 5.83 15.09
N VAL A 81 -4.80 5.17 15.00
CA VAL A 81 -6.12 5.81 14.90
C VAL A 81 -7.09 5.14 15.86
N THR A 82 -8.14 5.85 16.25
CA THR A 82 -9.26 5.27 17.00
C THR A 82 -10.50 5.41 16.14
N ILE A 83 -11.09 4.29 15.72
CA ILE A 83 -12.27 4.23 14.85
C ILE A 83 -13.26 3.28 15.52
N GLU A 84 -14.52 3.71 15.68
CA GLU A 84 -15.58 2.96 16.40
C GLU A 84 -15.16 2.49 17.81
N GLY A 85 -14.38 3.30 18.52
CA GLY A 85 -13.86 2.97 19.85
C GLY A 85 -12.76 1.91 19.88
N LYS A 86 -12.35 1.37 18.73
CA LYS A 86 -11.22 0.44 18.59
C LYS A 86 -9.94 1.20 18.28
N LYS A 87 -8.85 0.87 18.97
CA LYS A 87 -7.50 1.38 18.73
C LYS A 87 -6.84 0.57 17.64
N LEU A 88 -6.52 1.22 16.52
CA LEU A 88 -5.99 0.55 15.33
C LEU A 88 -4.58 1.05 15.04
N LYS A 89 -3.69 0.13 14.70
CA LYS A 89 -2.38 0.41 14.13
C LYS A 89 -2.46 0.19 12.62
N LEU A 90 -2.35 1.26 11.85
CA LEU A 90 -2.31 1.20 10.39
C LEU A 90 -0.85 1.19 9.95
N ALA A 91 -0.46 0.13 9.26
CA ALA A 91 0.83 0.00 8.60
C ALA A 91 0.60 0.27 7.10
N ILE A 92 1.17 1.35 6.57
CA ILE A 92 0.86 1.87 5.24
C ILE A 92 2.13 1.86 4.39
N TRP A 93 2.05 1.17 3.26
CA TRP A 93 3.11 1.08 2.27
C TRP A 93 2.83 2.04 1.11
N ASP A 94 3.68 3.06 0.96
CA ASP A 94 3.67 4.00 -0.16
C ASP A 94 4.66 3.54 -1.23
N THR A 95 4.15 3.18 -2.40
CA THR A 95 5.00 2.68 -3.50
C THR A 95 5.47 3.82 -4.40
N ALA A 96 6.72 3.79 -4.85
CA ALA A 96 7.13 4.60 -5.98
C ALA A 96 6.33 4.16 -7.21
N GLY A 97 5.65 5.11 -7.84
CA GLY A 97 4.94 4.86 -9.10
C GLY A 97 5.87 4.74 -10.31
N GLN A 98 7.15 4.42 -10.10
CA GLN A 98 8.08 4.19 -11.20
C GLN A 98 8.02 2.72 -11.64
N GLU A 99 7.50 2.59 -12.86
CA GLU A 99 7.39 1.41 -13.70
C GLU A 99 8.67 0.57 -13.82
N ARG A 100 9.85 1.16 -13.57
CA ARG A 100 11.15 0.49 -13.68
C ARG A 100 11.46 -0.51 -12.55
N PHE A 101 10.62 -0.60 -11.51
CA PHE A 101 10.88 -1.45 -10.33
C PHE A 101 9.82 -2.54 -10.07
N ARG A 102 8.96 -2.86 -11.06
CA ARG A 102 7.82 -3.81 -10.92
C ARG A 102 8.13 -5.16 -10.25
N THR A 103 9.32 -5.73 -10.43
CA THR A 103 9.71 -7.01 -9.79
C THR A 103 9.86 -6.90 -8.26
N LEU A 104 10.13 -5.71 -7.72
CA LEU A 104 10.29 -5.49 -6.28
C LEU A 104 8.92 -5.45 -5.55
N THR A 105 7.84 -5.18 -6.29
CA THR A 105 6.57 -4.74 -5.71
C THR A 105 5.65 -5.90 -5.29
N SER A 106 5.79 -7.08 -5.90
CA SER A 106 4.86 -8.21 -5.69
C SER A 106 4.73 -8.64 -4.22
N SER A 107 5.83 -8.59 -3.46
CA SER A 107 5.82 -8.96 -2.03
C SER A 107 5.00 -8.02 -1.15
N TYR A 108 4.78 -6.76 -1.56
CA TYR A 108 3.98 -5.82 -0.78
C TYR A 108 2.48 -6.09 -0.86
N TYR A 109 1.99 -6.67 -1.95
CA TYR A 109 0.58 -7.07 -2.11
C TYR A 109 0.19 -8.21 -1.14
N ARG A 110 1.13 -9.09 -0.80
CA ARG A 110 0.87 -10.24 0.08
C ARG A 110 0.36 -9.79 1.45
N GLY A 111 -0.79 -10.32 1.86
CA GLY A 111 -1.39 -10.06 3.17
C GLY A 111 -1.90 -8.62 3.36
N ALA A 112 -2.04 -7.83 2.29
CA ALA A 112 -2.73 -6.55 2.41
C ALA A 112 -4.21 -6.76 2.74
N GLN A 113 -4.70 -6.04 3.74
CA GLN A 113 -6.13 -6.01 4.09
C GLN A 113 -6.86 -4.90 3.32
N GLY A 114 -6.14 -3.82 2.97
CA GLY A 114 -6.66 -2.76 2.11
C GLY A 114 -5.67 -2.34 1.03
N ILE A 115 -6.18 -2.04 -0.17
CA ILE A 115 -5.39 -1.50 -1.29
C ILE A 115 -6.06 -0.22 -1.81
N ILE A 116 -5.29 0.87 -1.86
CA ILE A 116 -5.71 2.17 -2.36
C ILE A 116 -5.07 2.38 -3.73
N MET A 117 -5.90 2.44 -4.77
CA MET A 117 -5.53 2.76 -6.15
C MET A 117 -5.73 4.26 -6.37
N VAL A 118 -4.65 4.99 -6.63
CA VAL A 118 -4.70 6.46 -6.77
C VAL A 118 -4.44 6.86 -8.22
N TYR A 119 -5.29 7.73 -8.76
CA TYR A 119 -5.06 8.42 -10.03
C TYR A 119 -5.15 9.93 -9.87
N ASP A 120 -4.71 10.65 -10.89
CA ASP A 120 -4.74 12.11 -10.95
C ASP A 120 -5.88 12.55 -11.88
N VAL A 121 -6.86 13.30 -11.35
CA VAL A 121 -8.03 13.72 -12.12
C VAL A 121 -7.67 14.64 -13.31
N THR A 122 -6.47 15.23 -13.30
CA THR A 122 -5.96 16.08 -14.38
C THR A 122 -5.09 15.32 -15.38
N ARG A 123 -4.91 14.00 -15.22
CA ARG A 123 -4.09 13.17 -16.13
C ARG A 123 -4.77 11.86 -16.50
N ARG A 124 -5.41 11.85 -17.68
CA ARG A 124 -6.17 10.72 -18.25
C ARG A 124 -5.38 9.40 -18.25
N GLU A 125 -4.11 9.43 -18.65
CA GLU A 125 -3.25 8.24 -18.71
C GLU A 125 -3.19 7.50 -17.38
N THR A 126 -3.13 8.23 -16.26
CA THR A 126 -3.07 7.62 -14.92
C THR A 126 -4.33 6.88 -14.53
N PHE A 127 -5.47 7.26 -15.11
CA PHE A 127 -6.74 6.56 -14.94
C PHE A 127 -6.82 5.33 -15.84
N THR A 128 -6.41 5.43 -17.11
CA THR A 128 -6.31 4.28 -18.03
C THR A 128 -5.38 3.19 -17.49
N ASN A 129 -4.26 3.58 -16.88
CA ASN A 129 -3.31 2.64 -16.28
C ASN A 129 -3.89 1.85 -15.09
N LEU A 130 -4.99 2.31 -14.47
CA LEU A 130 -5.65 1.55 -13.41
C LEU A 130 -6.15 0.20 -13.91
N SER A 131 -6.89 0.16 -15.03
CA SER A 131 -7.38 -1.09 -15.62
C SER A 131 -6.25 -1.87 -16.29
N ASP A 132 -5.36 -1.15 -16.97
CA ASP A 132 -4.39 -1.79 -17.86
C ASP A 132 -3.22 -2.43 -17.12
N ILE A 133 -2.92 -1.92 -15.93
CA ILE A 133 -1.76 -2.30 -15.13
C ILE A 133 -2.18 -2.63 -13.71
N TRP A 134 -2.67 -1.64 -12.94
CA TRP A 134 -2.72 -1.75 -11.47
C TRP A 134 -3.74 -2.79 -10.99
N ALA A 135 -4.92 -2.86 -11.60
CA ALA A 135 -5.91 -3.89 -11.30
C ALA A 135 -5.36 -5.30 -11.58
N LYS A 136 -4.65 -5.48 -12.70
CA LYS A 136 -4.03 -6.76 -13.06
C LYS A 136 -2.92 -7.15 -12.09
N GLU A 137 -2.14 -6.18 -11.59
CA GLU A 137 -1.13 -6.46 -10.56
C GLU A 137 -1.76 -6.91 -9.24
N ILE A 138 -2.88 -6.31 -8.83
CA ILE A 138 -3.64 -6.76 -7.65
C ILE A 138 -4.07 -8.21 -7.83
N ASP A 139 -4.67 -8.54 -8.98
CA ASP A 139 -5.18 -9.88 -9.24
C ASP A 139 -4.05 -10.93 -9.33
N LEU A 140 -2.86 -10.53 -9.79
CA LEU A 140 -1.70 -11.42 -9.92
C LEU A 140 -0.96 -11.66 -8.59
N TYR A 141 -0.86 -10.64 -7.74
CA TYR A 141 0.03 -10.67 -6.57
C TYR A 141 -0.69 -10.66 -5.22
N SER A 142 -1.96 -10.27 -5.15
CA SER A 142 -2.71 -10.33 -3.90
C SER A 142 -2.95 -11.78 -3.49
N THR A 143 -2.57 -12.11 -2.26
CA THR A 143 -2.87 -13.42 -1.66
C THR A 143 -4.15 -13.39 -0.84
N ASN A 144 -4.75 -12.22 -0.68
CA ASN A 144 -5.96 -12.02 0.11
C ASN A 144 -7.10 -11.64 -0.83
N GLN A 145 -8.00 -12.58 -1.08
CA GLN A 145 -9.14 -12.39 -1.99
C GLN A 145 -10.21 -11.48 -1.39
N ASP A 146 -10.29 -11.40 -0.06
CA ASP A 146 -11.22 -10.52 0.66
C ASP A 146 -10.67 -9.10 0.84
N CYS A 147 -9.49 -8.81 0.28
CA CYS A 147 -8.84 -7.50 0.40
C CYS A 147 -9.77 -6.37 -0.08
N ILE A 148 -9.95 -5.35 0.76
CA ILE A 148 -10.79 -4.21 0.42
C ILE A 148 -10.03 -3.28 -0.52
N LYS A 149 -10.60 -3.02 -1.69
CA LYS A 149 -10.03 -2.13 -2.70
C LYS A 149 -10.72 -0.77 -2.63
N MET A 150 -9.97 0.32 -2.78
CA MET A 150 -10.50 1.68 -2.89
C MET A 150 -9.84 2.40 -4.06
N LEU A 151 -10.64 3.03 -4.91
CA LEU A 151 -10.23 3.96 -5.94
C LEU A 151 -10.26 5.39 -5.40
N VAL A 152 -9.17 6.13 -5.63
CA VAL A 152 -9.02 7.53 -5.21
C VAL A 152 -8.69 8.40 -6.41
N GLY A 153 -9.61 9.32 -6.76
CA GLY A 153 -9.36 10.41 -7.69
C GLY A 153 -8.74 11.60 -6.97
N ASN A 154 -7.42 11.77 -7.08
CA ASN A 154 -6.69 12.81 -6.36
C ASN A 154 -6.57 14.11 -7.18
N LYS A 155 -6.21 15.20 -6.49
CA LYS A 155 -5.99 16.57 -7.03
C LYS A 155 -7.25 17.27 -7.52
N VAL A 156 -8.39 17.02 -6.87
CA VAL A 156 -9.65 17.71 -7.19
C VAL A 156 -9.63 19.22 -6.91
N ASP A 157 -8.59 19.73 -6.24
CA ASP A 157 -8.33 21.17 -6.16
C ASP A 157 -8.04 21.81 -7.52
N LYS A 158 -7.71 21.01 -8.54
CA LYS A 158 -7.44 21.45 -9.92
C LYS A 158 -8.63 21.21 -10.86
N GLU A 159 -9.83 21.65 -10.45
CA GLU A 159 -11.07 21.38 -11.19
C GLU A 159 -11.02 21.90 -12.65
N ASN A 160 -10.36 23.03 -12.90
CA ASN A 160 -10.21 23.59 -14.25
C ASN A 160 -9.36 22.73 -15.19
N ASP A 161 -8.47 21.89 -14.64
CA ASP A 161 -7.59 21.00 -15.40
C ASP A 161 -8.15 19.56 -15.46
N ARG A 162 -9.37 19.34 -14.97
CA ARG A 162 -9.96 17.99 -14.88
C ARG A 162 -10.18 17.40 -16.28
N VAL A 163 -9.66 16.19 -16.46
CA VAL A 163 -9.83 15.39 -17.69
C VAL A 163 -10.46 14.01 -17.44
N VAL A 164 -10.65 13.65 -16.17
CA VAL A 164 -11.39 12.45 -15.74
C VAL A 164 -12.56 12.89 -14.85
N THR A 165 -13.77 12.58 -15.30
CA THR A 165 -14.99 12.95 -14.59
C THR A 165 -15.21 12.07 -13.36
N LYS A 166 -15.92 12.61 -12.37
CA LYS A 166 -16.35 11.82 -11.20
C LYS A 166 -17.18 10.60 -11.60
N LYS A 167 -17.99 10.72 -12.67
CA LYS A 167 -18.79 9.63 -13.22
C LYS A 167 -17.92 8.47 -13.71
N GLU A 168 -16.84 8.74 -14.44
CA GLU A 168 -15.89 7.70 -14.87
C GLU A 168 -15.29 6.95 -13.68
N GLY A 169 -14.94 7.66 -12.59
CA GLY A 169 -14.45 7.04 -11.36
C GLY A 169 -15.50 6.15 -10.67
N ILE A 170 -16.76 6.59 -10.60
CA ILE A 170 -17.88 5.80 -10.05
C ILE A 170 -18.11 4.53 -10.88
N ASP A 171 -18.12 4.67 -12.20
CA ASP A 171 -18.38 3.55 -13.11
C ASP A 171 -17.24 2.53 -13.05
N PHE A 172 -15.97 2.97 -13.00
CA PHE A 172 -14.82 2.09 -12.76
C PHE A 172 -14.96 1.35 -11.42
N ALA A 173 -15.31 2.07 -10.36
CA ALA A 173 -15.40 1.45 -9.04
C ALA A 173 -16.50 0.39 -8.95
N ARG A 174 -17.62 0.61 -9.65
CA ARG A 174 -18.67 -0.39 -9.81
C ARG A 174 -18.18 -1.61 -10.59
N GLU A 175 -17.46 -1.40 -11.68
CA GLU A 175 -16.93 -2.48 -12.54
C GLU A 175 -15.93 -3.36 -11.79
N TYR A 176 -15.03 -2.76 -11.01
CA TYR A 176 -13.96 -3.46 -10.28
C TYR A 176 -14.33 -3.84 -8.84
N GLY A 177 -15.58 -3.56 -8.41
CA GLY A 177 -16.07 -3.89 -7.07
C GLY A 177 -15.26 -3.23 -5.95
N CYS A 178 -14.89 -1.96 -6.11
CA CYS A 178 -14.11 -1.21 -5.13
C CYS A 178 -14.86 0.02 -4.60
N LEU A 179 -14.40 0.55 -3.46
CA LEU A 179 -14.89 1.83 -2.92
C LEU A 179 -14.39 2.98 -3.82
N PHE A 180 -15.06 4.13 -3.80
CA PHE A 180 -14.62 5.30 -4.57
C PHE A 180 -14.74 6.59 -3.77
N ILE A 181 -13.68 7.38 -3.78
CA ILE A 181 -13.65 8.72 -3.20
C ILE A 181 -12.76 9.65 -4.02
N GLU A 182 -13.09 10.93 -4.04
CA GLU A 182 -12.25 11.96 -4.64
C GLU A 182 -11.56 12.76 -3.55
N CYS A 183 -10.26 12.98 -3.66
CA CYS A 183 -9.45 13.63 -2.63
C CYS A 183 -8.63 14.79 -3.20
N SER A 184 -8.22 15.68 -2.31
CA SER A 184 -7.11 16.60 -2.56
C SER A 184 -6.17 16.55 -1.38
N ALA A 185 -4.99 15.96 -1.58
CA ALA A 185 -3.93 16.01 -0.58
C ALA A 185 -3.54 17.46 -0.21
N LYS A 186 -3.64 18.39 -1.17
CA LYS A 186 -3.26 19.79 -0.98
C LYS A 186 -4.23 20.54 -0.06
N THR A 187 -5.53 20.34 -0.27
CA THR A 187 -6.58 21.04 0.49
C THR A 187 -7.16 20.20 1.63
N ARG A 188 -6.66 18.96 1.79
CA ARG A 188 -7.13 17.93 2.72
C ARG A 188 -8.57 17.48 2.51
N VAL A 189 -9.21 17.86 1.40
CA VAL A 189 -10.55 17.38 1.06
C VAL A 189 -10.53 15.86 0.97
N ASN A 190 -11.39 15.22 1.78
CA ASN A 190 -11.63 13.78 1.83
C ASN A 190 -10.41 12.91 2.15
N VAL A 191 -9.31 13.48 2.67
CA VAL A 191 -8.11 12.71 2.98
C VAL A 191 -8.38 11.78 4.16
N GLU A 192 -8.90 12.29 5.27
CA GLU A 192 -9.22 11.49 6.45
C GLU A 192 -10.31 10.45 6.14
N GLN A 193 -11.38 10.88 5.46
CA GLN A 193 -12.50 10.03 5.07
C GLN A 193 -12.08 8.85 4.17
N CYS A 194 -11.12 9.06 3.27
CA CYS A 194 -10.58 8.00 2.42
C CYS A 194 -10.00 6.83 3.24
N PHE A 195 -9.15 7.12 4.23
CA PHE A 195 -8.56 6.07 5.06
C PHE A 195 -9.57 5.50 6.06
N GLU A 196 -10.45 6.33 6.62
CA GLU A 196 -11.48 5.90 7.57
C GLU A 196 -12.49 4.93 6.93
N GLU A 197 -13.05 5.26 5.76
CA GLU A 197 -14.00 4.39 5.05
C GLU A 197 -13.37 3.05 4.65
N LEU A 198 -12.11 3.05 4.20
CA LEU A 198 -11.39 1.82 3.90
C LEU A 198 -11.25 0.95 5.16
N VAL A 199 -10.84 1.55 6.28
CA VAL A 199 -10.60 0.83 7.54
C VAL A 199 -11.91 0.31 8.16
N LEU A 200 -12.98 1.10 8.11
CA LEU A 200 -14.32 0.65 8.50
C LEU A 200 -14.74 -0.57 7.69
N LYS A 201 -14.55 -0.54 6.36
CA LYS A 201 -14.92 -1.67 5.52
C LYS A 201 -14.07 -2.93 5.80
N ILE A 202 -12.81 -2.75 6.18
CA ILE A 202 -11.96 -3.85 6.67
C ILE A 202 -12.49 -4.40 7.99
N LEU A 203 -12.88 -3.54 8.94
CA LEU A 203 -13.45 -3.93 10.22
C LEU A 203 -14.75 -4.73 10.07
N ASP A 204 -15.59 -4.34 9.11
CA ASP A 204 -16.84 -5.01 8.76
C ASP A 204 -16.65 -6.37 8.07
N THR A 205 -15.42 -6.75 7.75
CA THR A 205 -15.10 -8.00 7.04
C THR A 205 -14.45 -8.99 8.02
N PRO A 206 -15.20 -10.00 8.54
CA PRO A 206 -14.70 -10.89 9.59
C PRO A 206 -13.43 -11.68 9.22
N SER A 207 -13.26 -12.03 7.95
CA SER A 207 -12.04 -12.72 7.48
C SER A 207 -10.79 -11.85 7.57
N LEU A 208 -10.93 -10.52 7.63
CA LEU A 208 -9.82 -9.56 7.75
C LEU A 208 -9.52 -9.16 9.21
N THR A 209 -10.44 -9.47 10.14
CA THR A 209 -10.35 -9.12 11.56
C THR A 209 -10.15 -10.33 12.48
N SER A 210 -10.42 -11.55 12.00
CA SER A 210 -10.37 -12.79 12.80
C SER A 210 -8.96 -13.21 13.25
N GLU A 211 -7.89 -12.57 12.78
CA GLU A 211 -6.53 -12.77 13.29
C GLU A 211 -6.18 -11.90 14.53
N GLY A 212 -7.12 -11.07 15.02
CA GLY A 212 -6.86 -10.05 16.04
C GLY A 212 -7.26 -10.38 17.48
N SER A 213 -8.04 -11.42 17.76
CA SER A 213 -8.44 -11.74 19.14
C SER A 213 -7.46 -12.73 19.79
N THR A 214 -6.80 -12.26 20.85
CA THR A 214 -5.85 -12.94 21.76
C THR A 214 -4.49 -13.35 21.18
N THR A 215 -3.46 -12.59 21.59
CA THR A 215 -2.04 -12.98 21.46
C THR A 215 -1.61 -13.23 20.01
N VAL A 216 -1.51 -12.16 19.22
CA VAL A 216 -0.90 -12.22 17.87
C VAL A 216 0.36 -13.05 17.96
N LYS A 217 0.39 -14.16 17.20
CA LYS A 217 1.61 -14.84 16.79
C LYS A 217 2.51 -13.81 16.13
N ARG A 218 3.31 -13.11 16.95
CA ARG A 218 4.14 -11.92 16.64
C ARG A 218 5.09 -12.10 15.44
N ASN A 219 5.27 -13.32 14.94
CA ASN A 219 6.32 -13.66 13.98
C ASN A 219 5.84 -13.98 12.55
N ASN A 220 4.53 -14.14 12.29
CA ASN A 220 4.08 -14.74 11.01
C ASN A 220 3.58 -13.77 9.94
N ILE A 221 3.25 -12.52 10.26
CA ILE A 221 2.83 -11.53 9.25
C ILE A 221 4.01 -11.12 8.34
N PHE A 222 5.25 -11.28 8.82
CA PHE A 222 6.45 -10.74 8.16
C PHE A 222 7.60 -11.74 7.94
N SER A 223 7.41 -13.02 8.28
CA SER A 223 8.38 -14.09 8.00
C SER A 223 7.90 -14.95 6.83
N GLN A 224 8.27 -14.58 5.60
CA GLN A 224 8.38 -15.58 4.53
C GLN A 224 9.67 -15.35 3.75
N LYS A 225 10.65 -16.20 4.04
CA LYS A 225 11.83 -16.44 3.20
C LYS A 225 11.35 -17.01 1.85
N PRO A 226 11.93 -16.62 0.70
CA PRO A 226 11.61 -17.28 -0.57
C PRO A 226 11.90 -18.79 -0.48
N PRO A 227 11.14 -19.65 -1.18
CA PRO A 227 11.33 -21.09 -1.14
C PRO A 227 12.77 -21.44 -1.56
N ALA A 228 13.45 -22.20 -0.72
CA ALA A 228 14.74 -22.78 -1.06
C ALA A 228 14.52 -23.82 -2.15
N SER A 229 15.23 -23.69 -3.28
CA SER A 229 15.32 -24.75 -4.27
C SER A 229 16.19 -25.86 -3.71
N ASP A 230 15.60 -27.00 -3.37
CA ASP A 230 16.32 -28.24 -3.09
C ASP A 230 17.00 -28.72 -4.37
N ALA A 231 18.27 -28.36 -4.55
CA ALA A 231 19.16 -29.04 -5.47
C ALA A 231 19.82 -30.20 -4.72
N SER A 232 19.12 -31.34 -4.70
CA SER A 232 19.74 -32.63 -4.43
C SER A 232 20.66 -32.99 -5.59
N THR A 233 21.94 -32.68 -5.49
CA THR A 233 22.98 -33.37 -6.24
C THR A 233 23.77 -34.24 -5.29
N SER A 234 23.42 -35.53 -5.33
CA SER A 234 24.19 -36.67 -4.83
C SER A 234 25.65 -36.59 -5.27
N GLY A 235 26.56 -36.83 -4.32
CA GLY A 235 28.00 -36.87 -4.56
C GLY A 235 28.53 -38.25 -5.01
N CYS A 236 29.85 -38.24 -5.23
CA CYS A 236 30.81 -39.35 -5.33
C CYS A 236 30.64 -40.32 -6.52
N CYS A 237 31.67 -40.74 -7.26
CA CYS A 237 33.12 -40.75 -7.08
C CYS A 237 33.83 -40.31 -8.38
#